data_AF-A0A9X3K5R9-F1
#
_entry.id   AF-A0A9X3K5R9-F1
#
_cell.length_a   1.000
_cell.length_b   1.000
_cell.length_c   1.000
_cell.angle_alpha   90.00
_cell.angle_beta   90.00
_cell.angle_gamma   90.00
#
_symmetry.space_group_name_H-M   'P 1'
#
loop_
_entity.id
_entity.type
_entity.pdbx_description
1 polymer ?
#
loop_
_entity_poly.entity_id
_entity_poly.type
_entity_poly.pdbx_seq_one_letter_code
_entity_poly.pdbx_strand_id
1 'polypeptide(L)'
;MLGILRKLRRKESRFTRYLLYAIGEIFLIIIGIYCAVQLNNWNEGKKQSHRVESLIDKYEAELYLTINNAEWDLKNGLIYDSLIQATLADQVTIDDYWETPILETMITKTFSLDPARDNLDKILEQEESLPEKYEPIIVGMKSELFWMNRDDFYRETFWKSAEENMNYFNINYSWARKADSLDRHEAYTFYLTNPEFKNRLYAHWVHMERYLKSIHYYRKSAIMLLIDLKVYRDGLNADELRSFYAALGLNEPVTLDCAGGFNGNRSQGEEFTFVTNLSSDTVRFDNFDSEDQMNRKYVLAPNDSRYTRTRWGNGDLMPPRIIEGMVNGTCVERLAEVNDGYLVFD
;
A
#
# COMPACT_ATOMS: atom_id res chain seq x y z
N MET A 1 -67.17 36.57 -59.20
CA MET A 1 -66.18 35.81 -58.37
C MET A 1 -64.75 36.35 -58.57
N LEU A 2 -64.46 37.61 -58.19
CA LEU A 2 -63.10 38.18 -58.33
C LEU A 2 -62.77 39.23 -57.22
N GLY A 3 -63.43 39.13 -56.06
CA GLY A 3 -63.27 40.07 -54.94
C GLY A 3 -62.51 39.54 -53.73
N ILE A 4 -62.23 38.23 -53.66
CA ILE A 4 -61.70 37.58 -52.45
C ILE A 4 -60.16 37.43 -52.50
N LEU A 5 -59.58 37.30 -53.69
CA LEU A 5 -58.13 37.08 -53.88
C LEU A 5 -57.27 38.35 -53.91
N ARG A 6 -57.88 39.54 -54.00
CA ARG A 6 -57.14 40.83 -54.05
C ARG A 6 -56.81 41.44 -52.67
N LYS A 7 -57.42 40.94 -51.58
CA LYS A 7 -57.13 41.39 -50.20
C LYS A 7 -56.05 40.58 -49.47
N LEU A 8 -55.57 39.49 -50.05
CA LEU A 8 -54.51 38.65 -49.45
C LEU A 8 -53.09 39.05 -49.87
N ARG A 9 -52.92 39.92 -50.87
CA ARG A 9 -51.60 40.28 -51.45
C ARG A 9 -50.95 41.52 -50.84
N ARG A 10 -51.35 41.95 -49.64
CA ARG A 10 -50.80 43.15 -48.98
C ARG A 10 -50.63 42.98 -47.46
N LYS A 11 -50.01 41.87 -47.02
CA LYS A 11 -49.59 41.69 -45.62
C LYS A 11 -48.30 40.88 -45.40
N GLU A 12 -47.55 40.57 -46.46
CA GLU A 12 -46.42 39.62 -46.41
C GLU A 12 -45.01 40.22 -46.27
N SER A 13 -44.84 41.51 -45.94
CA SER A 13 -43.48 42.04 -45.70
C SER A 13 -43.17 42.41 -44.26
N ARG A 14 -44.19 42.66 -43.43
CA ARG A 14 -44.00 43.05 -42.01
C ARG A 14 -44.07 41.88 -41.06
N PHE A 15 -45.01 40.95 -41.23
CA PHE A 15 -45.16 39.79 -40.34
C PHE A 15 -43.93 38.86 -40.40
N THR A 16 -43.45 38.53 -41.60
CA THR A 16 -42.23 37.73 -41.79
C THR A 16 -41.00 38.39 -41.19
N ARG A 17 -40.89 39.73 -41.27
CA ARG A 17 -39.81 40.49 -40.61
C ARG A 17 -39.87 40.35 -39.10
N TYR A 18 -41.02 40.61 -38.48
CA TYR A 18 -41.17 40.47 -37.02
C TYR A 18 -40.98 39.03 -36.54
N LEU A 19 -41.40 38.05 -37.33
CA LEU A 19 -41.18 36.63 -37.05
C LEU A 19 -39.68 36.26 -37.08
N LEU A 20 -38.93 36.73 -38.08
CA LEU A 20 -37.48 36.51 -38.16
C LEU A 20 -36.74 37.17 -37.00
N TYR A 21 -37.16 38.37 -36.58
CA TYR A 21 -36.59 39.04 -35.41
C TYR A 21 -36.88 38.28 -34.12
N ALA A 22 -38.13 37.83 -33.91
CA ALA A 22 -38.49 37.05 -32.72
C ALA A 22 -37.77 35.69 -32.67
N ILE A 23 -37.60 35.02 -33.81
CA ILE A 23 -36.82 33.77 -33.91
C ILE A 23 -35.34 34.06 -33.61
N GLY A 24 -34.78 35.13 -34.17
CA GLY A 24 -33.41 35.55 -33.88
C GLY A 24 -33.17 35.80 -32.39
N GLU A 25 -34.12 36.44 -31.72
CA GLU A 25 -34.04 36.71 -30.28
C GLU A 25 -34.12 35.43 -29.45
N ILE A 26 -34.99 34.48 -29.81
CA ILE A 26 -35.03 33.15 -29.18
C ILE A 26 -33.72 32.39 -29.38
N PHE A 27 -33.15 32.40 -30.59
CA PHE A 27 -31.87 31.75 -30.86
C PHE A 27 -30.72 32.37 -30.07
N LEU A 28 -30.68 33.70 -29.95
CA LEU A 28 -29.68 34.39 -29.13
C LEU A 28 -29.80 34.04 -27.65
N ILE A 29 -31.03 33.96 -27.13
CA ILE A 29 -31.29 33.53 -25.75
C ILE A 29 -30.86 32.07 -25.55
N ILE A 30 -31.18 31.17 -26.47
CA ILE A 30 -30.79 29.75 -26.40
C ILE A 30 -29.26 29.60 -26.40
N ILE A 31 -28.56 30.29 -27.30
CA ILE A 31 -27.09 30.28 -27.34
C ILE A 31 -26.54 30.86 -26.04
N GLY A 32 -27.13 31.93 -25.51
CA GLY A 32 -26.73 32.52 -24.23
C GLY A 32 -26.84 31.55 -23.05
N ILE A 33 -27.99 30.88 -22.91
CA ILE A 33 -28.22 29.87 -21.86
C ILE A 33 -27.27 28.69 -22.04
N TYR A 34 -27.13 28.19 -23.28
CA TYR A 34 -26.24 27.07 -23.58
C TYR A 34 -24.79 27.41 -23.21
N CYS A 35 -24.26 28.55 -23.64
CA CYS A 35 -22.92 29.00 -23.28
C CYS A 35 -22.76 29.19 -21.76
N ALA A 36 -23.78 29.71 -21.08
CA ALA A 36 -23.74 29.87 -19.62
C ALA A 36 -23.65 28.52 -18.89
N VAL A 37 -24.45 27.53 -19.31
CA VAL A 37 -24.40 26.17 -18.77
C VAL A 37 -23.06 25.51 -19.06
N GLN A 38 -22.55 25.63 -20.30
CA GLN A 38 -21.25 25.05 -20.66
C GLN A 38 -20.09 25.67 -19.91
N LEU A 39 -20.09 27.01 -19.71
CA LEU A 39 -19.09 27.69 -18.90
C LEU A 39 -19.15 27.24 -17.43
N ASN A 40 -20.36 27.08 -16.88
CA ASN A 40 -20.55 26.60 -15.52
C ASN A 40 -20.03 25.16 -15.36
N ASN A 41 -20.43 24.26 -16.25
CA ASN A 41 -19.99 22.85 -16.25
C ASN A 41 -18.46 22.75 -16.36
N TRP A 42 -17.84 23.57 -17.21
CA TRP A 42 -16.38 23.62 -17.35
C TRP A 42 -15.68 24.11 -16.07
N ASN A 43 -16.21 25.15 -15.43
CA ASN A 43 -15.67 25.66 -14.17
C ASN A 43 -15.83 24.66 -13.03
N GLU A 44 -16.97 23.97 -12.95
CA GLU A 44 -17.21 22.89 -11.99
C GLU A 44 -16.26 21.71 -12.23
N GLY A 45 -16.09 21.28 -13.48
CA GLY A 45 -15.13 20.22 -13.84
C GLY A 45 -13.70 20.56 -13.44
N LYS A 46 -13.26 21.82 -13.64
CA LYS A 46 -11.94 22.28 -13.19
C LYS A 46 -11.78 22.24 -11.67
N LYS A 47 -12.77 22.73 -10.92
CA LYS A 47 -12.74 22.69 -9.45
C LYS A 47 -12.70 21.25 -8.94
N GLN A 48 -13.46 20.36 -9.57
CA GLN A 48 -13.47 18.94 -9.22
C GLN A 48 -12.10 18.30 -9.49
N SER A 49 -11.50 18.54 -10.66
CA SER A 49 -10.16 18.06 -10.97
C SER A 49 -9.12 18.56 -9.95
N HIS A 50 -9.10 19.86 -9.64
CA HIS A 50 -8.18 20.40 -8.62
C HIS A 50 -8.38 19.77 -7.23
N ARG A 51 -9.63 19.47 -6.85
CA ARG A 51 -9.93 18.81 -5.59
C ARG A 51 -9.39 17.37 -5.57
N VAL A 52 -9.60 16.62 -6.65
CA VAL A 52 -9.09 15.25 -6.80
C VAL A 52 -7.57 15.22 -6.75
N GLU A 53 -6.89 16.08 -7.51
CA GLU A 53 -5.42 16.19 -7.47
C GLU A 53 -4.92 16.48 -6.05
N SER A 54 -5.54 17.44 -5.35
CA SER A 54 -5.18 17.74 -3.96
C SER A 54 -5.43 16.58 -2.99
N LEU A 55 -6.46 15.76 -3.21
CA LEU A 55 -6.70 14.56 -2.39
C LEU A 55 -5.62 13.51 -2.66
N ILE A 56 -5.24 13.32 -3.92
CA ILE A 56 -4.20 12.36 -4.31
C ILE A 56 -2.84 12.81 -3.78
N ASP A 57 -2.50 14.10 -3.82
CA ASP A 57 -1.26 14.62 -3.25
C ASP A 57 -1.17 14.39 -1.73
N LYS A 58 -2.28 14.63 -1.01
CA LYS A 58 -2.34 14.35 0.42
C LYS A 58 -2.21 12.86 0.71
N TYR A 59 -2.90 12.05 -0.08
CA TYR A 59 -2.86 10.61 0.09
C TYR A 59 -1.49 10.03 -0.25
N GLU A 60 -0.80 10.56 -1.26
CA GLU A 60 0.58 10.21 -1.55
C GLU A 60 1.51 10.49 -0.37
N ALA A 61 1.38 11.66 0.27
CA ALA A 61 2.13 11.98 1.48
C ALA A 61 1.82 11.01 2.63
N GLU A 62 0.56 10.59 2.77
CA GLU A 62 0.13 9.57 3.74
C GLU A 62 0.74 8.20 3.44
N LEU A 63 0.86 7.80 2.17
CA LEU A 63 1.54 6.57 1.78
C LEU A 63 3.01 6.57 2.23
N TYR A 64 3.75 7.67 2.02
CA TYR A 64 5.13 7.78 2.53
C TYR A 64 5.21 7.64 4.05
N LEU A 65 4.28 8.27 4.79
CA LEU A 65 4.23 8.15 6.24
C LEU A 65 3.94 6.71 6.68
N THR A 66 2.95 6.07 6.05
CA THR A 66 2.61 4.66 6.29
C THR A 66 3.81 3.75 6.06
N ILE A 67 4.53 3.91 4.96
CA ILE A 67 5.70 3.09 4.61
C ILE A 67 6.78 3.21 5.68
N ASN A 68 7.10 4.44 6.10
CA ASN A 68 8.13 4.72 7.10
C ASN A 68 7.74 4.20 8.49
N ASN A 69 6.50 4.42 8.91
CA ASN A 69 5.99 3.95 10.21
C ASN A 69 5.94 2.42 10.26
N ALA A 70 5.49 1.79 9.17
CA ALA A 70 5.46 0.34 9.05
C ALA A 70 6.88 -0.25 9.12
N GLU A 71 7.86 0.37 8.45
CA GLU A 71 9.26 -0.06 8.53
C GLU A 71 9.80 0.04 9.96
N TRP A 72 9.47 1.12 10.68
CA TRP A 72 9.86 1.28 12.08
C TRP A 72 9.24 0.19 12.97
N ASP A 73 7.95 -0.09 12.82
CA ASP A 73 7.25 -1.12 13.58
C ASP A 73 7.78 -2.53 13.26
N LEU A 74 8.06 -2.84 11.99
CA LEU A 74 8.66 -4.11 11.57
C LEU A 74 10.05 -4.30 12.19
N LYS A 75 10.92 -3.28 12.15
CA LYS A 75 12.25 -3.33 12.77
C LYS A 75 12.17 -3.57 14.28
N ASN A 76 11.28 -2.87 14.98
CA ASN A 76 11.08 -3.09 16.40
C ASN A 76 10.49 -4.48 16.67
N GLY A 77 9.58 -4.94 15.83
CA GLY A 77 9.00 -6.28 15.87
C GLY A 77 10.06 -7.39 15.90
N LEU A 78 11.12 -7.27 15.09
CA LEU A 78 12.23 -8.22 15.07
C LEU A 78 13.01 -8.27 16.39
N ILE A 79 13.17 -7.12 17.06
CA ILE A 79 13.82 -7.03 18.38
C ILE A 79 12.97 -7.77 19.41
N TYR A 80 11.68 -7.47 19.48
CA TYR A 80 10.76 -8.14 20.40
C TYR A 80 10.64 -9.64 20.11
N ASP A 81 10.59 -10.03 18.83
CA ASP A 81 10.59 -11.43 18.42
C ASP A 81 11.80 -12.17 18.99
N SER A 82 13.01 -11.67 18.75
CA SER A 82 14.26 -12.28 19.25
C SER A 82 14.27 -12.40 20.78
N LEU A 83 13.87 -11.34 21.50
CA LEU A 83 13.86 -11.34 22.96
C LEU A 83 12.80 -12.30 23.54
N ILE A 84 11.62 -12.37 22.93
CA ILE A 84 10.57 -13.29 23.34
C ILE A 84 11.00 -14.74 23.11
N GLN A 85 11.58 -15.04 21.93
CA GLN A 85 12.09 -16.38 21.64
C GLN A 85 13.17 -16.80 22.63
N ALA A 86 14.13 -15.92 22.94
CA ALA A 86 15.15 -16.19 23.95
C ALA A 86 14.53 -16.46 25.34
N THR A 87 13.51 -15.69 25.72
CA THR A 87 12.80 -15.85 27.00
C THR A 87 12.04 -17.18 27.07
N LEU A 88 11.34 -17.55 25.99
CA LEU A 88 10.62 -18.83 25.89
C LEU A 88 11.57 -20.03 25.86
N ALA A 89 12.78 -19.85 25.34
CA ALA A 89 13.84 -20.85 25.27
C ALA A 89 14.72 -20.93 26.53
N ASP A 90 14.37 -20.22 27.61
CA ASP A 90 15.14 -20.21 28.87
C ASP A 90 16.59 -19.69 28.71
N GLN A 91 16.82 -18.78 27.78
CA GLN A 91 18.14 -18.19 27.50
C GLN A 91 18.37 -16.84 28.18
N VAL A 92 17.33 -16.26 28.80
CA VAL A 92 17.37 -14.97 29.48
C VAL A 92 17.58 -15.20 30.98
N THR A 93 18.42 -14.37 31.60
CA THR A 93 18.74 -14.39 33.03
C THR A 93 18.07 -13.24 33.77
N ILE A 94 18.16 -13.25 35.10
CA ILE A 94 17.63 -12.16 35.91
C ILE A 94 18.41 -10.85 35.72
N ASP A 95 19.71 -10.92 35.46
CA ASP A 95 20.56 -9.75 35.22
C ASP A 95 20.19 -9.09 33.89
N ASP A 96 19.83 -9.88 32.87
CA ASP A 96 19.34 -9.35 31.59
C ASP A 96 18.10 -8.48 31.77
N TYR A 97 17.16 -8.83 32.67
CA TYR A 97 16.00 -7.99 32.97
C TYR A 97 16.38 -6.64 33.60
N TRP A 98 17.46 -6.57 34.37
CA TRP A 98 17.96 -5.32 34.93
C TRP A 98 18.68 -4.46 33.89
N GLU A 99 19.42 -5.08 32.98
CA GLU A 99 20.21 -4.40 31.95
C GLU A 99 19.39 -4.00 30.72
N THR A 100 18.30 -4.74 30.45
CA THR A 100 17.49 -4.63 29.24
C THR A 100 16.01 -4.37 29.60
N PRO A 101 15.63 -3.12 29.95
CA PRO A 101 14.28 -2.79 30.44
C PRO A 101 13.14 -3.15 29.48
N ILE A 102 13.43 -3.28 28.18
CA ILE A 102 12.45 -3.68 27.17
C ILE A 102 11.85 -5.08 27.43
N LEU A 103 12.60 -5.98 28.10
CA LEU A 103 12.13 -7.32 28.49
C LEU A 103 10.87 -7.27 29.37
N GLU A 104 10.73 -6.25 30.22
CA GLU A 104 9.55 -6.08 31.08
C GLU A 104 8.26 -5.82 30.29
N THR A 105 8.41 -5.17 29.14
CA THR A 105 7.26 -4.70 28.34
C THR A 105 6.79 -5.72 27.31
N MET A 106 7.50 -6.83 27.11
CA MET A 106 7.24 -7.74 26.00
C MET A 106 5.83 -8.32 26.01
N ILE A 107 5.26 -8.60 27.18
CA ILE A 107 3.95 -9.24 27.32
C ILE A 107 2.76 -8.28 27.16
N THR A 108 3.04 -6.97 27.16
CA THR A 108 2.05 -5.89 26.98
C THR A 108 2.41 -5.00 25.80
N LYS A 109 3.41 -5.36 25.00
CA LYS A 109 3.87 -4.55 23.89
C LYS A 109 2.77 -4.41 22.86
N THR A 110 2.62 -3.21 22.34
CA THR A 110 1.82 -2.93 21.14
C THR A 110 2.63 -2.07 20.17
N PHE A 111 2.19 -2.05 18.91
CA PHE A 111 2.70 -1.14 17.87
C PHE A 111 1.60 -0.15 17.48
N SER A 112 1.99 0.95 16.84
CA SER A 112 1.12 2.10 16.64
C SER A 112 1.10 2.56 15.19
N LEU A 113 1.11 1.63 14.23
CA LEU A 113 0.81 1.96 12.85
C LEU A 113 -0.65 2.44 12.77
N ASP A 114 -0.82 3.75 12.59
CA ASP A 114 -2.11 4.38 12.38
C ASP A 114 -2.21 4.91 10.94
N PRO A 115 -2.91 4.18 10.05
CA PRO A 115 -3.06 4.61 8.67
C PRO A 115 -4.09 5.72 8.54
N ALA A 116 -3.70 6.85 7.94
CA ALA A 116 -4.64 7.89 7.57
C ALA A 116 -5.57 7.39 6.45
N ARG A 117 -6.87 7.26 6.76
CA ARG A 117 -7.87 6.67 5.84
C ARG A 117 -8.67 7.67 5.05
N ASP A 118 -8.87 8.83 5.67
CA ASP A 118 -9.85 9.81 5.25
C ASP A 118 -9.71 10.27 3.80
N ASN A 119 -8.49 10.28 3.24
CA ASN A 119 -8.29 10.69 1.86
C ASN A 119 -8.54 9.55 0.86
N LEU A 120 -8.12 8.32 1.15
CA LEU A 120 -8.40 7.17 0.30
C LEU A 120 -9.91 6.96 0.13
N ASP A 121 -10.65 6.99 1.23
CA ASP A 121 -12.11 6.83 1.22
C ASP A 121 -12.76 7.93 0.36
N LYS A 122 -12.36 9.19 0.54
CA LYS A 122 -12.88 10.32 -0.26
C LYS A 122 -12.55 10.21 -1.75
N ILE A 123 -11.42 9.61 -2.10
CA ILE A 123 -11.03 9.35 -3.49
C ILE A 123 -11.94 8.26 -4.08
N LEU A 124 -12.09 7.14 -3.36
CA LEU A 124 -12.90 6.00 -3.80
C LEU A 124 -14.41 6.30 -3.84
N GLU A 125 -14.92 7.17 -2.97
CA GLU A 125 -16.30 7.67 -3.04
C GLU A 125 -16.61 8.43 -4.34
N GLN A 126 -15.56 8.94 -5.00
CA GLN A 126 -15.66 9.75 -6.23
C GLN A 126 -15.08 9.00 -7.44
N GLU A 127 -14.94 7.67 -7.37
CA GLU A 127 -14.34 6.80 -8.39
C GLU A 127 -14.83 7.10 -9.82
N GLU A 128 -16.16 7.18 -10.01
CA GLU A 128 -16.78 7.44 -11.32
C GLU A 128 -16.43 8.82 -11.92
N SER A 129 -15.92 9.73 -11.09
CA SER A 129 -15.55 11.10 -11.49
C SER A 129 -14.04 11.31 -11.58
N LEU A 130 -13.24 10.27 -11.35
CA LEU A 130 -11.78 10.36 -11.42
C LEU A 130 -11.32 10.59 -12.88
N PRO A 131 -10.29 11.42 -13.10
CA PRO A 131 -9.64 11.51 -14.40
C PRO A 131 -9.15 10.15 -14.90
N GLU A 132 -9.30 9.89 -16.21
CA GLU A 132 -8.95 8.61 -16.86
C GLU A 132 -7.53 8.12 -16.56
N LYS A 133 -6.57 9.03 -16.36
CA LYS A 133 -5.19 8.69 -15.97
C LYS A 133 -5.07 7.92 -14.64
N TYR A 134 -6.09 7.99 -13.78
CA TYR A 134 -6.13 7.28 -12.50
C TYR A 134 -6.85 5.93 -12.59
N GLU A 135 -7.52 5.63 -13.69
CA GLU A 135 -8.25 4.37 -13.90
C GLU A 135 -7.38 3.13 -13.61
N PRO A 136 -6.11 3.05 -14.08
CA PRO A 136 -5.26 1.89 -13.82
C PRO A 136 -4.95 1.69 -12.31
N ILE A 137 -5.03 2.77 -11.53
CA ILE A 137 -4.59 2.81 -10.13
C ILE A 137 -5.74 2.47 -9.15
N ILE A 138 -7.00 2.54 -9.58
CA ILE A 138 -8.19 2.29 -8.74
C ILE A 138 -8.14 0.90 -8.08
N VAL A 139 -7.70 -0.12 -8.81
CA VAL A 139 -7.57 -1.48 -8.27
C VAL A 139 -6.53 -1.51 -7.15
N GLY A 140 -5.42 -0.79 -7.30
CA GLY A 140 -4.41 -0.59 -6.26
C GLY A 140 -4.98 0.11 -5.03
N MET A 141 -5.74 1.18 -5.22
CA MET A 141 -6.45 1.90 -4.13
C MET A 141 -7.40 0.99 -3.35
N LYS A 142 -8.17 0.13 -4.04
CA LYS A 142 -9.08 -0.83 -3.41
C LYS A 142 -8.33 -1.95 -2.68
N SER A 143 -7.21 -2.41 -3.24
CA SER A 143 -6.31 -3.34 -2.55
C SER A 143 -5.76 -2.73 -1.26
N GLU A 144 -5.38 -1.46 -1.31
CA GLU A 144 -4.85 -0.75 -0.15
C GLU A 144 -5.90 -0.64 0.98
N LEU A 145 -7.13 -0.26 0.64
CA LEU A 145 -8.24 -0.26 1.59
C LEU A 145 -8.49 -1.66 2.20
N PHE A 146 -8.36 -2.72 1.40
CA PHE A 146 -8.47 -4.09 1.90
C PHE A 146 -7.40 -4.42 2.95
N TRP A 147 -6.14 -4.06 2.69
CA TRP A 147 -5.05 -4.31 3.64
C TRP A 147 -5.15 -3.46 4.90
N MET A 148 -5.63 -2.22 4.79
CA MET A 148 -5.93 -1.36 5.94
C MET A 148 -6.96 -2.01 6.88
N ASN A 149 -8.07 -2.49 6.32
CA ASN A 149 -9.10 -3.17 7.13
C ASN A 149 -8.57 -4.44 7.80
N ARG A 150 -7.67 -5.16 7.13
CA ARG A 150 -7.04 -6.34 7.69
C ARG A 150 -6.05 -6.00 8.80
N ASP A 151 -5.31 -4.90 8.65
CA ASP A 151 -4.41 -4.37 9.67
C ASP A 151 -5.14 -4.05 10.96
N ASP A 152 -6.28 -3.35 10.88
CA ASP A 152 -7.13 -3.05 12.05
C ASP A 152 -7.49 -4.29 12.84
N PHE A 153 -7.95 -5.32 12.14
CA PHE A 153 -8.37 -6.55 12.78
C PHE A 153 -7.22 -7.15 13.60
N TYR A 154 -6.02 -7.27 13.03
CA TYR A 154 -4.90 -7.84 13.76
C TYR A 154 -4.40 -6.89 14.86
N ARG A 155 -4.37 -5.58 14.62
CA ARG A 155 -4.04 -4.55 15.62
C ARG A 155 -4.94 -4.66 16.84
N GLU A 156 -6.25 -4.77 16.64
CA GLU A 156 -7.23 -4.91 17.71
C GLU A 156 -7.01 -6.21 18.51
N THR A 157 -6.76 -7.35 17.85
CA THR A 157 -6.49 -8.60 18.57
C THR A 157 -5.20 -8.54 19.38
N PHE A 158 -4.17 -7.87 18.86
CA PHE A 158 -2.90 -7.71 19.56
C PHE A 158 -3.03 -6.75 20.76
N TRP A 159 -3.71 -5.63 20.55
CA TRP A 159 -4.06 -4.68 21.61
C TRP A 159 -4.84 -5.35 22.74
N LYS A 160 -5.86 -6.14 22.40
CA LYS A 160 -6.65 -6.88 23.39
C LYS A 160 -5.78 -7.86 24.19
N SER A 161 -4.86 -8.56 23.53
CA SER A 161 -3.94 -9.46 24.23
C SER A 161 -3.04 -8.69 25.23
N ALA A 162 -2.53 -7.51 24.85
CA ALA A 162 -1.76 -6.65 25.75
C ALA A 162 -2.60 -6.17 26.95
N GLU A 163 -3.84 -5.73 26.71
CA GLU A 163 -4.76 -5.25 27.74
C GLU A 163 -5.11 -6.37 28.74
N GLU A 164 -5.42 -7.57 28.25
CA GLU A 164 -5.72 -8.74 29.08
C GLU A 164 -4.55 -9.10 29.99
N ASN A 165 -3.32 -9.09 29.45
CA ASN A 165 -2.11 -9.35 30.23
C ASN A 165 -1.86 -8.24 31.27
N MET A 166 -1.96 -6.97 30.87
CA MET A 166 -1.79 -5.84 31.77
C MET A 166 -2.77 -5.91 32.95
N ASN A 167 -4.05 -6.17 32.68
CA ASN A 167 -5.08 -6.30 33.71
C ASN A 167 -4.84 -7.51 34.61
N TYR A 168 -4.45 -8.65 34.04
CA TYR A 168 -4.10 -9.84 34.82
C TYR A 168 -2.99 -9.56 35.83
N PHE A 169 -1.91 -8.88 35.42
CA PHE A 169 -0.81 -8.55 36.34
C PHE A 169 -1.24 -7.54 37.42
N ASN A 170 -1.90 -6.46 37.01
CA ASN A 170 -2.36 -5.42 37.94
C ASN A 170 -3.34 -5.93 38.99
N ILE A 171 -4.17 -6.91 38.66
CA ILE A 171 -5.16 -7.49 39.59
C ILE A 171 -4.51 -8.50 40.53
N ASN A 172 -3.71 -9.42 40.00
CA ASN A 172 -3.27 -10.60 40.75
C ASN A 172 -1.96 -10.39 41.52
N TYR A 173 -1.13 -9.42 41.13
CA TYR A 173 0.20 -9.24 41.71
C TYR A 173 0.37 -7.83 42.28
N SER A 174 1.00 -7.73 43.45
CA SER A 174 1.27 -6.44 44.11
C SER A 174 2.40 -5.69 43.41
N TRP A 175 3.44 -6.42 42.99
CA TRP A 175 4.60 -5.87 42.28
C TRP A 175 4.25 -5.21 40.95
N ALA A 176 3.10 -5.52 40.36
CA ALA A 176 2.64 -4.85 39.14
C ALA A 176 2.17 -3.40 39.38
N ARG A 177 1.85 -3.04 40.63
CA ARG A 177 1.27 -1.75 41.02
C ARG A 177 2.25 -0.86 41.80
N LYS A 178 3.42 -1.38 42.15
CA LYS A 178 4.42 -0.73 42.99
C LYS A 178 5.78 -1.04 42.39
N ALA A 179 6.67 -0.04 42.35
CA ALA A 179 7.86 -0.09 41.51
C ALA A 179 9.15 0.11 42.31
N ASP A 180 9.25 -0.48 43.51
CA ASP A 180 10.53 -0.54 44.22
C ASP A 180 11.41 -1.68 43.69
N SER A 181 12.66 -1.76 44.17
CA SER A 181 13.62 -2.76 43.69
C SER A 181 13.28 -4.19 44.11
N LEU A 182 12.58 -4.38 45.24
CA LEU A 182 12.17 -5.70 45.71
C LEU A 182 11.00 -6.22 44.88
N ASP A 183 10.03 -5.36 44.57
CA ASP A 183 8.91 -5.64 43.69
C ASP A 183 9.40 -6.08 42.29
N ARG A 184 10.38 -5.38 41.72
CA ARG A 184 10.96 -5.77 40.42
C ARG A 184 11.68 -7.12 40.46
N HIS A 185 12.44 -7.38 41.51
CA HIS A 185 13.10 -8.68 41.66
C HIS A 185 12.09 -9.83 41.74
N GLU A 186 10.98 -9.63 42.45
CA GLU A 186 9.86 -10.58 42.49
C GLU A 186 9.24 -10.77 41.10
N ALA A 187 8.98 -9.68 40.37
CA ALA A 187 8.44 -9.72 39.01
C ALA A 187 9.36 -10.48 38.03
N TYR A 188 10.67 -10.20 38.03
CA TYR A 188 11.61 -10.88 37.12
C TYR A 188 11.75 -12.35 37.45
N THR A 189 11.79 -12.69 38.74
CA THR A 189 11.76 -14.10 39.18
C THR A 189 10.51 -14.79 38.66
N PHE A 190 9.35 -14.12 38.73
CA PHE A 190 8.10 -14.63 38.19
C PHE A 190 8.16 -14.82 36.66
N TYR A 191 8.68 -13.85 35.89
CA TYR A 191 8.80 -13.96 34.44
C TYR A 191 9.67 -15.14 34.00
N LEU A 192 10.75 -15.42 34.72
CA LEU A 192 11.65 -16.53 34.39
C LEU A 192 11.10 -17.91 34.76
N THR A 193 10.39 -18.01 35.89
CA THR A 193 10.06 -19.30 36.51
C THR A 193 8.62 -19.74 36.33
N ASN A 194 7.69 -18.81 36.05
CA ASN A 194 6.27 -19.11 36.03
C ASN A 194 5.79 -19.66 34.67
N PRO A 195 5.20 -20.87 34.61
CA PRO A 195 4.73 -21.43 33.35
C PRO A 195 3.50 -20.70 32.76
N GLU A 196 2.66 -20.08 33.59
CA GLU A 196 1.54 -19.27 33.10
C GLU A 196 2.04 -18.02 32.38
N PHE A 197 3.09 -17.37 32.90
CA PHE A 197 3.74 -16.25 32.20
C PHE A 197 4.21 -16.67 30.81
N LYS A 198 4.96 -17.79 30.70
CA LYS A 198 5.46 -18.28 29.41
C LYS A 198 4.32 -18.59 28.43
N ASN A 199 3.24 -19.21 28.90
CA ASN A 199 2.07 -19.49 28.07
C ASN A 199 1.40 -18.21 27.57
N ARG A 200 1.27 -17.19 28.43
CA ARG A 200 0.71 -15.88 28.06
C ARG A 200 1.62 -15.10 27.12
N LEU A 201 2.93 -15.15 27.36
CA LEU A 201 3.95 -14.52 26.50
C LEU A 201 3.91 -15.13 25.10
N TYR A 202 3.86 -16.46 24.99
CA TYR A 202 3.71 -17.15 23.70
C TYR A 202 2.39 -16.78 23.01
N ALA A 203 1.26 -16.77 23.73
CA ALA A 203 -0.02 -16.38 23.16
C ALA A 203 0.01 -14.93 22.63
N HIS A 204 0.61 -14.01 23.40
CA HIS A 204 0.78 -12.61 23.00
C HIS A 204 1.69 -12.47 21.76
N TRP A 205 2.79 -13.23 21.74
CA TRP A 205 3.71 -13.30 20.61
C TRP A 205 3.04 -13.76 19.31
N VAL A 206 2.13 -14.75 19.38
CA VAL A 206 1.36 -15.17 18.20
C VAL A 206 0.49 -14.03 17.65
N HIS A 207 -0.08 -13.18 18.51
CA HIS A 207 -0.80 -11.98 18.06
C HIS A 207 0.14 -10.94 17.47
N MET A 208 1.31 -10.73 18.08
CA MET A 208 2.36 -9.85 17.59
C MET A 208 2.81 -10.25 16.17
N GLU A 209 3.17 -11.51 15.97
CA GLU A 209 3.63 -12.06 14.68
C GLU A 209 2.57 -11.85 13.59
N ARG A 210 1.31 -12.15 13.89
CA ARG A 210 0.19 -11.94 12.95
C ARG A 210 0.00 -10.48 12.60
N TYR A 211 0.19 -9.57 13.57
CA TYR A 211 0.06 -8.16 13.32
C TYR A 211 1.22 -7.60 12.50
N LEU A 212 2.47 -7.95 12.84
CA LEU A 212 3.66 -7.60 12.05
C LEU A 212 3.52 -8.08 10.60
N LYS A 213 2.96 -9.28 10.40
CA LYS A 213 2.61 -9.78 9.07
C LYS A 213 1.61 -8.92 8.32
N SER A 214 0.59 -8.43 9.01
CA SER A 214 -0.37 -7.51 8.41
C SER A 214 0.30 -6.19 8.03
N ILE A 215 1.14 -5.62 8.91
CA ILE A 215 1.90 -4.41 8.67
C ILE A 215 2.78 -4.56 7.43
N HIS A 216 3.46 -5.70 7.26
CA HIS A 216 4.28 -5.94 6.09
C HIS A 216 3.47 -5.97 4.79
N TYR A 217 2.35 -6.70 4.77
CA TYR A 217 1.47 -6.72 3.59
C TYR A 217 0.93 -5.34 3.26
N TYR A 218 0.59 -4.57 4.29
CA TYR A 218 0.08 -3.22 4.14
C TYR A 218 1.16 -2.28 3.59
N ARG A 219 2.38 -2.26 4.17
CA ARG A 219 3.54 -1.52 3.64
C ARG A 219 3.80 -1.83 2.16
N LYS A 220 3.82 -3.11 1.81
CA LYS A 220 4.04 -3.54 0.43
C LYS A 220 2.96 -3.01 -0.52
N SER A 221 1.70 -3.03 -0.09
CA SER A 221 0.59 -2.49 -0.88
C SER A 221 0.69 -0.97 -1.02
N ALA A 222 1.10 -0.26 0.04
CA ALA A 222 1.35 1.18 0.01
C ALA A 222 2.47 1.54 -0.99
N ILE A 223 3.58 0.80 -0.97
CA ILE A 223 4.68 0.97 -1.93
C ILE A 223 4.19 0.69 -3.36
N MET A 224 3.44 -0.40 -3.58
CA MET A 224 2.86 -0.74 -4.88
C MET A 224 2.02 0.41 -5.44
N LEU A 225 1.13 0.95 -4.62
CA LEU A 225 0.25 2.05 -5.02
C LEU A 225 1.03 3.34 -5.30
N LEU A 226 2.09 3.59 -4.53
CA LEU A 226 2.97 4.73 -4.75
C LEU A 226 3.75 4.59 -6.06
N ILE A 227 4.23 3.39 -6.40
CA ILE A 227 4.85 3.09 -7.71
C ILE A 227 3.85 3.37 -8.84
N ASP A 228 2.62 2.88 -8.73
CA ASP A 228 1.59 3.10 -9.75
C ASP A 228 1.31 4.61 -9.94
N LEU A 229 1.30 5.40 -8.85
CA LEU A 229 1.21 6.86 -8.95
C LEU A 229 2.42 7.44 -9.71
N LYS A 230 3.64 6.98 -9.44
CA LYS A 230 4.83 7.45 -10.16
C LYS A 230 4.84 7.10 -11.63
N VAL A 231 4.33 5.94 -11.99
CA VAL A 231 4.27 5.49 -13.38
C VAL A 231 3.12 6.16 -14.14
N TYR A 232 1.90 6.08 -13.62
CA TYR A 232 0.70 6.52 -14.34
C TYR A 232 0.39 8.02 -14.20
N ARG A 233 0.64 8.62 -13.03
CA ARG A 233 0.38 10.05 -12.80
C ARG A 233 1.58 10.90 -13.20
N ASP A 234 2.77 10.53 -12.73
CA ASP A 234 3.98 11.35 -12.89
C ASP A 234 4.74 11.03 -14.18
N GLY A 235 4.55 9.83 -14.75
CA GLY A 235 5.18 9.44 -16.01
C GLY A 235 6.70 9.27 -15.91
N LEU A 236 7.19 8.79 -14.76
CA LEU A 236 8.63 8.61 -14.55
C LEU A 236 9.24 7.66 -15.57
N ASN A 237 10.41 8.02 -16.09
CA ASN A 237 11.22 7.10 -16.89
C ASN A 237 11.96 6.09 -15.99
N ALA A 238 12.68 5.15 -16.61
CA ALA A 238 13.32 4.06 -15.88
C ALA A 238 14.37 4.53 -14.86
N ASP A 239 15.21 5.51 -15.18
CA ASP A 239 16.24 6.02 -14.27
C ASP A 239 15.64 6.82 -13.11
N GLU A 240 14.59 7.59 -13.39
CA GLU A 240 13.81 8.29 -12.36
C GLU A 240 13.11 7.30 -11.42
N LEU A 241 12.53 6.23 -11.97
CA LEU A 241 11.86 5.20 -11.19
C LEU A 241 12.85 4.39 -10.34
N ARG A 242 14.02 4.03 -10.88
CA ARG A 242 15.13 3.41 -10.11
C ARG A 242 15.59 4.31 -8.97
N SER A 243 15.72 5.61 -9.23
CA SER A 243 16.08 6.60 -8.20
C SER A 243 15.01 6.71 -7.11
N PHE A 244 13.74 6.66 -7.50
CA PHE A 244 12.60 6.64 -6.58
C PHE A 244 12.59 5.37 -5.71
N TYR A 245 12.83 4.19 -6.30
CA TYR A 245 12.95 2.94 -5.55
C TYR A 245 14.08 2.99 -4.51
N ALA A 246 15.25 3.49 -4.89
CA ALA A 246 16.37 3.67 -3.97
C ALA A 246 16.03 4.64 -2.82
N ALA A 247 15.28 5.70 -3.11
CA ALA A 247 14.83 6.66 -2.09
C ALA A 247 13.83 6.05 -1.09
N LEU A 248 13.10 5.00 -1.48
CA LEU A 248 12.25 4.19 -0.58
C LEU A 248 13.04 3.13 0.22
N GLY A 249 14.36 3.05 0.03
CA GLY A 249 15.20 2.06 0.69
C GLY A 249 15.08 0.64 0.12
N LEU A 250 14.56 0.50 -1.12
CA LEU A 250 14.50 -0.78 -1.80
C LEU A 250 15.85 -1.16 -2.41
N ASN A 251 16.08 -2.46 -2.53
CA ASN A 251 17.37 -3.00 -2.93
C ASN A 251 17.43 -3.27 -4.44
N GLU A 252 18.56 -2.89 -5.04
CA GLU A 252 18.86 -3.17 -6.45
C GLU A 252 18.96 -4.70 -6.66
N PRO A 253 18.41 -5.23 -7.76
CA PRO A 253 18.41 -6.67 -7.99
C PRO A 253 19.81 -7.16 -8.34
N VAL A 254 20.09 -8.43 -8.05
CA VAL A 254 21.31 -9.08 -8.51
C VAL A 254 21.06 -9.62 -9.91
N THR A 255 21.59 -8.94 -10.94
CA THR A 255 21.44 -9.34 -12.34
C THR A 255 22.23 -10.62 -12.64
N LEU A 256 21.62 -11.47 -13.46
CA LEU A 256 22.13 -12.77 -13.85
C LEU A 256 22.16 -12.86 -15.37
N ASP A 257 23.12 -13.60 -15.91
CA ASP A 257 23.09 -14.00 -17.31
C ASP A 257 21.89 -14.96 -17.51
N CYS A 258 21.15 -14.81 -18.61
CA CYS A 258 20.08 -15.73 -19.01
C CYS A 258 20.56 -17.20 -19.06
N ALA A 259 21.85 -17.43 -19.36
CA ALA A 259 22.47 -18.75 -19.34
C ALA A 259 23.00 -19.19 -17.96
N GLY A 260 22.98 -18.32 -16.95
CA GLY A 260 23.60 -18.54 -15.64
C GLY A 260 22.61 -19.05 -14.58
N GLY A 261 23.05 -20.01 -13.77
CA GLY A 261 22.37 -20.36 -12.52
C GLY A 261 22.77 -19.41 -11.38
N PHE A 262 21.89 -19.20 -10.40
CA PHE A 262 22.20 -18.42 -9.21
C PHE A 262 22.38 -19.30 -7.97
N ASN A 263 23.55 -19.20 -7.35
CA ASN A 263 23.80 -19.71 -6.00
C ASN A 263 23.92 -18.52 -5.05
N GLY A 264 22.77 -17.92 -4.72
CA GLY A 264 22.72 -16.84 -3.74
C GLY A 264 22.66 -17.34 -2.31
N ASN A 265 23.14 -16.49 -1.40
CA ASN A 265 22.94 -16.72 0.02
C ASN A 265 21.45 -16.66 0.35
N ARG A 266 21.00 -17.59 1.20
CA ARG A 266 19.65 -17.54 1.74
C ARG A 266 19.49 -16.28 2.58
N SER A 267 18.33 -15.65 2.51
CA SER A 267 18.02 -14.48 3.31
C SER A 267 17.05 -14.84 4.45
N GLN A 268 17.12 -14.12 5.56
CA GLN A 268 16.08 -14.15 6.58
C GLN A 268 15.14 -12.97 6.36
N GLY A 269 13.86 -13.18 6.66
CA GLY A 269 12.84 -12.14 6.59
C GLY A 269 11.88 -12.35 5.42
N GLU A 270 11.06 -11.32 5.19
CA GLU A 270 10.05 -11.37 4.16
C GLU A 270 10.57 -10.84 2.82
N GLU A 271 10.45 -11.67 1.79
CA GLU A 271 10.90 -11.34 0.44
C GLU A 271 9.70 -10.93 -0.42
N PHE A 272 9.75 -9.74 -0.99
CA PHE A 272 9.04 -9.38 -2.21
C PHE A 272 9.97 -8.56 -3.12
N THR A 273 9.71 -8.64 -4.42
CA THR A 273 10.38 -7.80 -5.42
C THR A 273 9.31 -7.10 -6.24
N PHE A 274 9.39 -5.78 -6.35
CA PHE A 274 8.55 -5.02 -7.30
C PHE A 274 9.13 -5.15 -8.69
N VAL A 275 8.28 -5.31 -9.69
CA VAL A 275 8.63 -5.47 -11.09
C VAL A 275 7.76 -4.51 -11.89
N THR A 276 8.39 -3.58 -12.57
CA THR A 276 7.73 -2.61 -13.44
C THR A 276 8.22 -2.79 -14.86
N ASN A 277 7.29 -2.85 -15.81
CA ASN A 277 7.60 -2.83 -17.25
C ASN A 277 7.37 -1.42 -17.81
N LEU A 278 8.45 -0.68 -18.09
CA LEU A 278 8.41 0.59 -18.80
C LEU A 278 8.78 0.46 -20.29
N SER A 279 9.10 -0.74 -20.75
CA SER A 279 9.35 -0.98 -22.17
C SER A 279 8.08 -0.81 -23.02
N SER A 280 8.26 -0.62 -24.32
CA SER A 280 7.14 -0.57 -25.27
C SER A 280 6.49 -1.94 -25.53
N ASP A 281 7.16 -3.02 -25.13
CA ASP A 281 6.72 -4.38 -25.38
C ASP A 281 6.00 -4.97 -24.16
N THR A 282 5.12 -5.93 -24.43
CA THR A 282 4.54 -6.76 -23.37
C THR A 282 5.55 -7.82 -22.94
N VAL A 283 5.92 -7.84 -21.66
CA VAL A 283 6.97 -8.71 -21.13
C VAL A 283 6.35 -9.84 -20.31
N ARG A 284 6.79 -11.07 -20.56
CA ARG A 284 6.41 -12.23 -19.75
C ARG A 284 7.51 -12.47 -18.71
N PHE A 285 7.13 -12.57 -17.45
CA PHE A 285 8.02 -12.90 -16.35
C PHE A 285 7.79 -14.33 -15.88
N ASP A 286 8.85 -15.11 -15.83
CA ASP A 286 8.90 -16.47 -15.29
C ASP A 286 9.65 -16.46 -13.96
N ASN A 287 9.01 -16.99 -12.90
CA ASN A 287 9.61 -17.09 -11.58
C ASN A 287 10.02 -18.54 -11.32
N PHE A 288 11.27 -18.72 -10.94
CA PHE A 288 11.88 -19.99 -10.61
C PHE A 288 12.11 -20.10 -9.10
N ASP A 289 11.98 -21.30 -8.57
CA ASP A 289 12.41 -21.59 -7.20
C ASP A 289 13.91 -21.86 -7.11
N SER A 290 14.35 -22.25 -5.92
CA SER A 290 15.75 -22.49 -5.61
C SER A 290 16.36 -23.74 -6.26
N GLU A 291 15.53 -24.59 -6.87
CA GLU A 291 15.94 -25.77 -7.63
C GLU A 291 15.85 -25.51 -9.15
N ASP A 292 15.73 -24.23 -9.52
CA ASP A 292 15.52 -23.75 -10.89
C ASP A 292 14.27 -24.34 -11.55
N GLN A 293 13.27 -24.69 -10.75
CA GLN A 293 11.98 -25.14 -11.25
C GLN A 293 11.04 -23.94 -11.39
N MET A 294 10.52 -23.74 -12.61
CA MET A 294 9.56 -22.67 -12.88
C MET A 294 8.28 -22.90 -12.07
N ASN A 295 7.98 -21.99 -11.17
CA ASN A 295 6.84 -22.08 -10.26
C ASN A 295 5.65 -21.25 -10.78
N ARG A 296 5.93 -20.08 -11.39
CA ARG A 296 4.89 -19.15 -11.84
C ARG A 296 5.31 -18.39 -13.08
N LYS A 297 4.29 -17.90 -13.79
CA LYS A 297 4.45 -16.93 -14.87
C LYS A 297 3.41 -15.83 -14.78
N TYR A 298 3.77 -14.64 -15.23
CA TYR A 298 2.86 -13.53 -15.40
C TYR A 298 3.31 -12.63 -16.56
N VAL A 299 2.43 -11.73 -16.98
CA VAL A 299 2.67 -10.82 -18.09
C VAL A 299 2.39 -9.42 -17.60
N LEU A 300 3.26 -8.47 -17.95
CA LEU A 300 3.07 -7.04 -17.71
C LEU A 300 2.98 -6.32 -19.06
N ALA A 301 1.92 -5.56 -19.27
CA ALA A 301 1.85 -4.64 -20.41
C ALA A 301 2.78 -3.44 -20.17
N PRO A 302 3.00 -2.57 -21.17
CA PRO A 302 3.69 -1.31 -20.96
C PRO A 302 3.05 -0.50 -19.82
N ASN A 303 3.90 0.05 -18.94
CA ASN A 303 3.57 0.78 -17.71
C ASN A 303 2.90 -0.04 -16.60
N ASP A 304 2.73 -1.35 -16.75
CA ASP A 304 2.24 -2.20 -15.66
C ASP A 304 3.34 -2.46 -14.63
N SER A 305 2.93 -2.44 -13.36
CA SER A 305 3.75 -2.84 -12.23
C SER A 305 3.13 -4.01 -11.48
N ARG A 306 3.95 -4.78 -10.77
CA ARG A 306 3.52 -5.88 -9.90
C ARG A 306 4.54 -6.13 -8.81
N TYR A 307 4.17 -6.82 -7.73
CA TYR A 307 5.12 -7.44 -6.81
C TYR A 307 5.09 -8.97 -6.87
N THR A 308 6.23 -9.59 -6.59
CA THR A 308 6.33 -11.05 -6.45
C THR A 308 5.72 -11.55 -5.15
N ARG A 309 5.43 -12.85 -5.07
CA ARG A 309 4.71 -13.40 -3.92
C ARG A 309 5.54 -13.22 -2.65
N THR A 310 5.01 -12.42 -1.72
CA THR A 310 5.52 -12.29 -0.36
C THR A 310 5.71 -13.65 0.29
N ARG A 311 6.90 -13.87 0.82
CA ARG A 311 7.26 -15.08 1.57
C ARG A 311 7.44 -14.69 3.04
N TRP A 312 6.82 -15.44 3.95
CA TRP A 312 6.99 -15.23 5.39
C TRP A 312 7.83 -16.37 5.95
N GLY A 313 9.07 -16.09 6.33
CA GLY A 313 9.92 -17.03 7.05
C GLY A 313 9.78 -16.82 8.55
N ASN A 314 9.36 -17.87 9.28
CA ASN A 314 9.38 -17.90 10.74
C ASN A 314 10.83 -18.07 11.23
N GLY A 315 11.73 -17.16 10.88
CA GLY A 315 13.17 -17.26 11.14
C GLY A 315 13.94 -18.22 10.21
N ASP A 316 13.23 -18.98 9.37
CA ASP A 316 13.85 -19.86 8.37
C ASP A 316 14.51 -19.07 7.24
N LEU A 317 15.75 -19.42 6.95
CA LEU A 317 16.49 -18.93 5.79
C LEU A 317 15.81 -19.37 4.49
N MET A 318 15.28 -18.42 3.74
CA MET A 318 14.59 -18.67 2.48
C MET A 318 15.60 -18.67 1.33
N PRO A 319 15.57 -19.69 0.46
CA PRO A 319 16.44 -19.68 -0.68
C PRO A 319 15.94 -18.66 -1.71
N PRO A 320 16.86 -17.95 -2.38
CA PRO A 320 16.52 -16.90 -3.33
C PRO A 320 15.76 -17.50 -4.51
N ARG A 321 14.90 -16.67 -5.11
CA ARG A 321 14.23 -16.99 -6.35
C ARG A 321 14.87 -16.27 -7.51
N ILE A 322 14.60 -16.77 -8.70
CA ILE A 322 15.04 -16.14 -9.93
C ILE A 322 13.82 -15.65 -10.69
N ILE A 323 13.88 -14.44 -11.22
CA ILE A 323 12.90 -13.87 -12.13
C ILE A 323 13.56 -13.76 -13.51
N GLU A 324 12.88 -14.24 -14.54
CA GLU A 324 13.33 -14.17 -15.93
C GLU A 324 12.31 -13.37 -16.75
N GLY A 325 12.76 -12.27 -17.36
CA GLY A 325 12.00 -11.44 -18.29
C GLY A 325 12.18 -11.94 -19.72
N MET A 326 11.05 -12.24 -20.37
CA MET A 326 10.98 -12.88 -21.68
C MET A 326 10.20 -12.01 -22.67
N VAL A 327 10.82 -11.68 -23.80
CA VAL A 327 10.19 -10.96 -24.92
C VAL A 327 10.26 -11.85 -26.17
N ASN A 328 9.11 -12.10 -26.81
CA ASN A 328 9.01 -12.97 -27.99
C ASN A 328 9.68 -14.35 -27.84
N GLY A 329 9.68 -14.91 -26.62
CA GLY A 329 10.26 -16.23 -26.33
C GLY A 329 11.77 -16.23 -26.10
N THR A 330 12.42 -15.06 -26.08
CA THR A 330 13.85 -14.92 -25.77
C THR A 330 14.00 -14.26 -24.39
N CYS A 331 14.91 -14.78 -23.57
CA CYS A 331 15.28 -14.15 -22.31
C CYS A 331 16.03 -12.85 -22.61
N VAL A 332 15.56 -11.76 -22.02
CA VAL A 332 16.15 -10.44 -22.16
C VAL A 332 16.89 -10.07 -20.88
N GLU A 333 16.34 -10.44 -19.72
CA GLU A 333 16.94 -10.16 -18.43
C GLU A 333 16.59 -11.25 -17.43
N ARG A 334 17.54 -11.61 -16.57
CA ARG A 334 17.35 -12.57 -15.48
C ARG A 334 17.94 -11.97 -14.21
N LEU A 335 17.28 -12.17 -13.07
CA LEU A 335 17.75 -11.63 -11.80
C LEU A 335 17.39 -12.53 -10.63
N ALA A 336 18.17 -12.44 -9.56
CA ALA A 336 17.81 -13.03 -8.29
C ALA A 336 17.01 -12.05 -7.42
N GLU A 337 15.91 -12.53 -6.86
CA GLU A 337 15.15 -11.80 -5.84
C GLU A 337 16.03 -11.51 -4.63
N VAL A 338 15.87 -10.30 -4.09
CA VAL A 338 16.47 -9.83 -2.84
C VAL A 338 15.36 -9.32 -1.92
N ASN A 339 15.63 -9.28 -0.61
CA ASN A 339 14.70 -8.67 0.36
C ASN A 339 14.38 -7.23 -0.06
N ASP A 340 13.10 -6.85 -0.01
CA ASP A 340 12.63 -5.52 -0.44
C ASP A 340 13.23 -5.08 -1.79
N GLY A 341 13.23 -5.98 -2.78
CA GLY A 341 13.85 -5.74 -4.08
C GLY A 341 12.97 -4.96 -5.05
N TYR A 342 13.58 -4.47 -6.14
CA TYR A 342 12.84 -3.97 -7.31
C TYR A 342 13.49 -4.44 -8.62
N LEU A 343 12.75 -4.30 -9.72
CA LEU A 343 13.19 -4.48 -11.11
C LEU A 343 12.43 -3.48 -11.97
N VAL A 344 13.16 -2.76 -12.81
CA VAL A 344 12.61 -1.90 -13.86
C VAL A 344 13.12 -2.41 -15.19
N PHE A 345 12.19 -2.93 -16.00
CA PHE A 345 12.44 -3.40 -17.35
C PHE A 345 12.09 -2.29 -18.34
N ASP A 346 13.04 -1.82 -19.15
CA ASP A 346 12.92 -0.64 -20.02
C ASP A 346 13.28 -0.89 -21.49
#